data_AF-A0A3Q3G325-F1
#
_entry.id   AF-A0A3Q3G325-F1
#
_cell.length_a   1.000
_cell.length_b   1.000
_cell.length_c   1.000
_cell.angle_alpha   90.00
_cell.angle_beta   90.00
_cell.angle_gamma   90.00
#
_symmetry.space_group_name_H-M   'P 1'
#
loop_
_entity.id
_entity.type
_entity.pdbx_description
1 polymer ?
#
loop_
_entity_poly.entity_id
_entity_poly.type
_entity_poly.pdbx_seq_one_letter_code
_entity_poly.pdbx_strand_id
1 'polypeptide(L)'
;MSEKVLDEFDLQKYNTTQAGWLRLIPAVRNCKKAVLCAVGLSGTHFEVVASALKSNPSHLRELDLSSNKLQDSEVKLLSAGLESPNCRLETLRLSGCSLSETSCASLASALKSNPYYLRELQLSDNKLQDSGVKLLSDFLESPYCKLETLGLSEIGCSSLASALKSYPSHLKELDLSYNRLQVQREAAVGFSAESILLSEISCCSLASVLRSNPSHLRELDLGENELQDSVVELLCEFLQSPNFAICGCSLSEISCSNLASALWSNPFYLRELQLSSNKLQDSGVKLLCSFLRSSSCRLETLRLSYCSLSEISCSSLASALKSNPSHLRELELSYNSLKDSGVKLLCDFLHSPNCRLETLRLFKCIFVTIPDVVCI
;
A
#
# COMPACT_ATOMS: atom_id res chain seq x y z
N MET A 1 39.53 -17.84 0.48
CA MET A 1 38.63 -17.64 1.63
C MET A 1 37.24 -17.46 1.05
N SER A 2 36.24 -18.24 1.47
CA SER A 2 34.86 -17.98 1.05
C SER A 2 34.47 -16.61 1.60
N GLU A 3 34.24 -15.64 0.72
CA GLU A 3 33.70 -14.34 1.11
C GLU A 3 32.36 -14.59 1.79
N LYS A 4 32.26 -14.26 3.09
CA LYS A 4 31.03 -14.46 3.84
C LYS A 4 30.02 -13.43 3.33
N VAL A 5 29.03 -13.88 2.57
CA VAL A 5 27.91 -13.03 2.12
C VAL A 5 27.06 -12.66 3.32
N LEU A 6 26.82 -11.36 3.53
CA LEU A 6 25.92 -10.88 4.58
C LEU A 6 24.47 -11.15 4.18
N ASP A 7 23.64 -11.64 5.10
CA ASP A 7 22.21 -11.78 4.83
C ASP A 7 21.54 -10.40 4.71
N GLU A 8 21.94 -9.45 5.56
CA GLU A 8 21.40 -8.09 5.57
C GLU A 8 22.48 -7.06 5.91
N PHE A 9 22.53 -5.99 5.12
CA PHE A 9 23.32 -4.80 5.32
C PHE A 9 22.39 -3.60 5.50
N ASP A 10 21.98 -3.36 6.74
CA ASP A 10 21.16 -2.21 7.14
C ASP A 10 22.02 -1.17 7.85
N LEU A 11 22.21 -0.02 7.20
CA LEU A 11 23.05 1.06 7.73
C LEU A 11 22.50 1.63 9.04
N GLN A 12 21.18 1.62 9.24
CA GLN A 12 20.55 2.17 10.43
C GLN A 12 20.86 1.34 11.69
N LYS A 13 21.29 0.08 11.53
CA LYS A 13 21.76 -0.77 12.64
C LYS A 13 23.17 -0.41 13.12
N TYR A 14 23.93 0.39 12.36
CA TYR A 14 25.28 0.79 12.73
C TYR A 14 25.28 2.18 13.38
N ASN A 15 25.67 2.22 14.65
CA ASN A 15 25.82 3.46 15.40
C ASN A 15 27.12 4.19 14.98
N THR A 16 27.06 4.93 13.87
CA THR A 16 28.18 5.72 13.33
C THR A 16 27.67 7.02 12.70
N THR A 17 28.60 7.93 12.40
CA THR A 17 28.30 9.17 11.66
C THR A 17 27.90 8.87 10.21
N GLN A 18 27.26 9.83 9.54
CA GLN A 18 26.92 9.74 8.11
C GLN A 18 28.15 9.42 7.24
N ALA A 19 29.30 10.05 7.50
CA ALA A 19 30.55 9.74 6.80
C ALA A 19 31.01 8.29 7.05
N GLY A 20 30.74 7.74 8.24
CA GLY A 20 30.95 6.33 8.54
C GLY A 20 30.02 5.42 7.73
N TRP A 21 28.74 5.74 7.63
CA TRP A 21 27.80 5.01 6.76
C TRP A 21 28.26 4.98 5.30
N LEU A 22 28.67 6.13 4.76
CA LEU A 22 29.17 6.22 3.39
C LEU A 22 30.41 5.35 3.13
N ARG A 23 31.31 5.23 4.13
CA ARG A 23 32.49 4.34 4.05
C ARG A 23 32.12 2.86 4.04
N LEU A 24 30.95 2.48 4.54
CA LEU A 24 30.48 1.10 4.57
C LEU A 24 29.77 0.67 3.28
N ILE A 25 29.41 1.60 2.40
CA ILE A 25 28.70 1.31 1.14
C ILE A 25 29.32 0.19 0.28
N PRO A 26 30.67 0.03 0.17
CA PRO A 26 31.26 -1.09 -0.55
C PRO A 26 30.81 -2.48 -0.08
N ALA A 27 30.32 -2.62 1.16
CA ALA A 27 29.75 -3.87 1.67
C ALA A 27 28.51 -4.34 0.90
N VAL A 28 27.83 -3.43 0.17
CA VAL A 28 26.68 -3.78 -0.69
C VAL A 28 27.02 -4.85 -1.73
N ARG A 29 28.29 -4.95 -2.14
CA ARG A 29 28.77 -5.95 -3.09
C ARG A 29 28.67 -7.38 -2.58
N ASN A 30 28.61 -7.56 -1.26
CA ASN A 30 28.66 -8.86 -0.62
C ASN A 30 27.52 -9.04 0.39
N CYS A 31 26.30 -8.64 0.01
CA CYS A 31 25.10 -8.85 0.81
C CYS A 31 23.91 -9.29 -0.04
N LYS A 32 22.92 -9.93 0.59
CA LYS A 32 21.65 -10.31 -0.05
C LYS A 32 20.60 -9.21 0.05
N LYS A 33 20.58 -8.47 1.15
CA LYS A 33 19.68 -7.33 1.38
C LYS A 33 20.48 -6.10 1.77
N ALA A 34 20.21 -4.97 1.14
CA ALA A 34 20.81 -3.69 1.50
C ALA A 34 19.72 -2.65 1.80
N VAL A 35 19.76 -2.07 3.00
CA VAL A 35 18.88 -0.97 3.42
C VAL A 35 19.73 0.29 3.55
N LEU A 36 19.59 1.16 2.55
CA LEU A 36 20.35 2.40 2.38
C LEU A 36 19.42 3.62 2.40
N CYS A 37 18.35 3.56 3.18
CA CYS A 37 17.32 4.60 3.27
C CYS A 37 17.81 5.87 3.98
N ALA A 38 17.57 7.03 3.37
CA ALA A 38 17.89 8.37 3.90
C ALA A 38 19.38 8.59 4.30
N VAL A 39 20.32 8.05 3.51
CA VAL A 39 21.77 8.08 3.81
C VAL A 39 22.49 9.28 3.16
N GLY A 40 21.91 9.85 2.10
CA GLY A 40 22.52 10.95 1.34
C GLY A 40 23.67 10.46 0.45
N LEU A 41 23.39 9.41 -0.34
CA LEU A 41 24.35 8.86 -1.30
C LEU A 41 24.72 9.90 -2.38
N SER A 42 25.95 9.80 -2.89
CA SER A 42 26.41 10.58 -4.05
C SER A 42 26.62 9.67 -5.26
N GLY A 43 26.83 10.26 -6.45
CA GLY A 43 27.10 9.52 -7.69
C GLY A 43 28.14 8.39 -7.57
N THR A 44 29.26 8.60 -6.88
CA THR A 44 30.29 7.55 -6.68
C THR A 44 29.77 6.37 -5.86
N HIS A 45 28.84 6.61 -4.92
CA HIS A 45 28.20 5.55 -4.17
C HIS A 45 27.22 4.76 -5.05
N PHE A 46 26.52 5.43 -5.98
CA PHE A 46 25.68 4.76 -6.98
C PHE A 46 26.47 3.91 -7.97
N GLU A 47 27.70 4.31 -8.33
CA GLU A 47 28.60 3.44 -9.10
C GLU A 47 28.93 2.14 -8.35
N VAL A 48 29.13 2.23 -7.03
CA VAL A 48 29.36 1.05 -6.18
C VAL A 48 28.13 0.16 -6.14
N VAL A 49 26.94 0.73 -5.93
CA VAL A 49 25.67 -0.03 -5.95
C VAL A 49 25.43 -0.68 -7.32
N ALA A 50 25.61 0.05 -8.41
CA ALA A 50 25.49 -0.48 -9.77
C ALA A 50 26.51 -1.59 -10.04
N SER A 51 27.75 -1.46 -9.52
CA SER A 51 28.77 -2.50 -9.63
C SER A 51 28.38 -3.78 -8.89
N ALA A 52 27.69 -3.66 -7.74
CA ALA A 52 27.17 -4.81 -7.01
C ALA A 52 26.07 -5.53 -7.81
N LEU A 53 25.14 -4.78 -8.42
CA LEU A 53 24.11 -5.36 -9.29
C LEU A 53 24.70 -6.10 -10.50
N LYS A 54 25.77 -5.55 -11.10
CA LYS A 54 26.49 -6.14 -12.26
C LYS A 54 27.38 -7.33 -11.92
N SER A 55 27.71 -7.51 -10.64
CA SER A 55 28.67 -8.52 -10.20
C SER A 55 28.22 -9.94 -10.55
N ASN A 56 29.17 -10.86 -10.70
CA ASN A 56 28.88 -12.27 -10.96
C ASN A 56 29.65 -13.16 -9.96
N PRO A 57 28.96 -13.83 -9.01
CA PRO A 57 27.51 -13.79 -8.81
C PRO A 57 27.02 -12.47 -8.20
N SER A 58 25.87 -11.97 -8.65
CA SER A 58 25.15 -10.90 -7.95
C SER A 58 24.43 -11.52 -6.75
N HIS A 59 24.86 -11.14 -5.54
CA HIS A 59 24.26 -11.60 -4.29
C HIS A 59 22.99 -10.83 -3.92
N LEU A 60 22.90 -9.56 -4.34
CA LEU A 60 21.87 -8.63 -3.91
C LEU A 60 20.50 -9.01 -4.50
N ARG A 61 19.54 -9.26 -3.61
CA ARG A 61 18.14 -9.60 -3.89
C ARG A 61 17.18 -8.50 -3.49
N GLU A 62 17.49 -7.79 -2.42
CA GLU A 62 16.68 -6.68 -1.93
C GLU A 62 17.53 -5.41 -1.81
N LEU A 63 17.05 -4.32 -2.40
CA LEU A 63 17.70 -3.02 -2.34
C LEU A 63 16.67 -1.95 -1.99
N ASP A 64 16.83 -1.36 -0.81
CA ASP A 64 16.05 -0.21 -0.37
C ASP A 64 16.92 1.05 -0.41
N LEU A 65 16.56 1.97 -1.30
CA LEU A 65 17.20 3.26 -1.52
C LEU A 65 16.25 4.41 -1.19
N SER A 66 15.13 4.14 -0.52
CA SER A 66 14.07 5.12 -0.28
C SER A 66 14.57 6.37 0.44
N SER A 67 13.88 7.49 0.23
CA SER A 67 14.16 8.78 0.85
C SER A 67 15.57 9.33 0.59
N ASN A 68 16.23 8.91 -0.50
CA ASN A 68 17.43 9.57 -1.02
C ASN A 68 17.04 10.43 -2.21
N LYS A 69 17.49 11.69 -2.29
CA LYS A 69 17.21 12.54 -3.46
C LYS A 69 18.15 12.14 -4.61
N LEU A 70 17.64 11.41 -5.59
CA LEU A 70 18.42 10.96 -6.74
C LEU A 70 18.35 11.98 -7.88
N GLN A 71 19.48 12.21 -8.53
CA GLN A 71 19.54 12.85 -9.84
C GLN A 71 19.30 11.82 -10.95
N ASP A 72 18.84 12.27 -12.13
CA ASP A 72 18.63 11.39 -13.28
C ASP A 72 19.91 10.63 -13.69
N SER A 73 21.09 11.21 -13.49
CA SER A 73 22.37 10.53 -13.74
C SER A 73 22.61 9.36 -12.79
N GLU A 74 22.17 9.46 -11.54
CA GLU A 74 22.29 8.41 -10.52
C GLU A 74 21.30 7.28 -10.78
N VAL A 75 20.06 7.62 -11.18
CA VAL A 75 19.08 6.63 -11.63
C VAL A 75 19.58 5.91 -12.87
N LYS A 76 20.21 6.60 -13.84
CA LYS A 76 20.83 5.94 -15.01
C LYS A 76 21.93 4.95 -14.61
N LEU A 77 22.76 5.28 -13.61
CA LEU A 77 23.76 4.34 -13.08
C LEU A 77 23.10 3.10 -12.48
N LEU A 78 22.05 3.30 -11.68
CA LEU A 78 21.27 2.21 -11.09
C LEU A 78 20.61 1.34 -12.17
N SER A 79 19.96 1.96 -13.16
CA SER A 79 19.36 1.30 -14.33
C SER A 79 20.36 0.47 -15.11
N ALA A 80 21.56 0.99 -15.36
CA ALA A 80 22.62 0.21 -16.01
C ALA A 80 23.05 -1.02 -15.18
N GLY A 81 22.89 -0.97 -13.85
CA GLY A 81 23.03 -2.11 -12.96
C GLY A 81 21.93 -3.15 -13.16
N LEU A 82 20.67 -2.70 -13.19
CA LEU A 82 19.48 -3.53 -13.38
C LEU A 82 19.45 -4.21 -14.76
N GLU A 83 19.90 -3.51 -15.81
CA GLU A 83 20.04 -4.01 -17.19
C GLU A 83 21.01 -5.19 -17.31
N SER A 84 21.92 -5.35 -16.35
CA SER A 84 22.92 -6.40 -16.40
C SER A 84 22.26 -7.79 -16.40
N PRO A 85 22.69 -8.72 -17.28
CA PRO A 85 22.19 -10.10 -17.25
C PRO A 85 22.59 -10.85 -15.96
N ASN A 86 23.56 -10.32 -15.21
CA ASN A 86 23.96 -10.86 -13.93
C ASN A 86 23.10 -10.34 -12.76
N CYS A 87 22.31 -9.29 -12.97
CA CYS A 87 21.46 -8.72 -11.94
C CYS A 87 20.33 -9.71 -11.60
N ARG A 88 20.22 -10.04 -10.31
CA ARG A 88 19.20 -10.95 -9.79
C ARG A 88 18.35 -10.30 -8.69
N LEU A 89 18.20 -8.98 -8.76
CA LEU A 89 17.43 -8.22 -7.81
C LEU A 89 15.95 -8.59 -7.90
N GLU A 90 15.33 -8.87 -6.76
CA GLU A 90 13.94 -9.31 -6.60
C GLU A 90 13.07 -8.17 -6.04
N THR A 91 13.62 -7.32 -5.17
CA THR A 91 12.94 -6.16 -4.60
C THR A 91 13.76 -4.89 -4.79
N LEU A 92 13.12 -3.85 -5.34
CA LEU A 92 13.68 -2.50 -5.45
C LEU A 92 12.73 -1.49 -4.85
N ARG A 93 13.22 -0.72 -3.87
CA ARG A 93 12.48 0.39 -3.25
C ARG A 93 13.19 1.72 -3.50
N LEU A 94 12.47 2.63 -4.14
CA LEU A 94 12.89 3.98 -4.50
C LEU A 94 11.82 5.00 -4.08
N SER A 95 11.11 4.74 -2.98
CA SER A 95 10.05 5.64 -2.54
C SER A 95 10.65 6.95 -2.03
N GLY A 96 10.07 8.11 -2.36
CA GLY A 96 10.61 9.39 -1.88
C GLY A 96 11.94 9.81 -2.54
N CYS A 97 12.23 9.31 -3.75
CA CYS A 97 13.53 9.49 -4.40
C CYS A 97 13.67 10.68 -5.35
N SER A 98 12.61 11.49 -5.50
CA SER A 98 12.54 12.61 -6.46
C SER A 98 12.70 12.18 -7.93
N LEU A 99 12.17 11.01 -8.29
CA LEU A 99 12.24 10.49 -9.66
C LEU A 99 11.47 11.39 -10.65
N SER A 100 12.10 11.68 -11.79
CA SER A 100 11.52 12.42 -12.92
C SER A 100 11.03 11.49 -14.04
N GLU A 101 10.42 12.03 -15.09
CA GLU A 101 10.12 11.28 -16.32
C GLU A 101 11.36 10.61 -16.93
N THR A 102 12.53 11.28 -16.91
CA THR A 102 13.79 10.72 -17.42
C THR A 102 14.27 9.54 -16.57
N SER A 103 14.06 9.62 -15.26
CA SER A 103 14.31 8.52 -14.34
C SER A 103 13.38 7.33 -14.66
N CYS A 104 12.08 7.57 -14.86
CA CYS A 104 11.12 6.54 -15.25
C CYS A 104 11.49 5.86 -16.57
N ALA A 105 11.90 6.61 -17.58
CA ALA A 105 12.34 6.07 -18.86
C ALA A 105 13.57 5.15 -18.70
N SER A 106 14.53 5.56 -17.88
CA SER A 106 15.74 4.77 -17.60
C SER A 106 15.41 3.48 -16.84
N LEU A 107 14.51 3.54 -15.85
CA LEU A 107 14.05 2.36 -15.11
C LEU A 107 13.24 1.42 -16.01
N ALA A 108 12.27 1.93 -16.77
CA ALA A 108 11.45 1.14 -17.67
C ALA A 108 12.28 0.43 -18.75
N SER A 109 13.29 1.11 -19.33
CA SER A 109 14.25 0.50 -20.26
C SER A 109 15.01 -0.66 -19.61
N ALA A 110 15.46 -0.47 -18.36
CA ALA A 110 16.20 -1.47 -17.64
C ALA A 110 15.38 -2.72 -17.34
N LEU A 111 14.15 -2.53 -16.88
CA LEU A 111 13.21 -3.61 -16.57
C LEU A 111 12.80 -4.37 -17.84
N LYS A 112 12.60 -3.69 -18.97
CA LYS A 112 12.35 -4.33 -20.27
C LYS A 112 13.53 -5.18 -20.73
N SER A 113 14.76 -4.74 -20.46
CA SER A 113 15.99 -5.45 -20.83
C SER A 113 16.26 -6.68 -19.95
N ASN A 114 15.90 -6.62 -18.67
CA ASN A 114 16.07 -7.71 -17.71
C ASN A 114 14.79 -7.97 -16.87
N PRO A 115 13.73 -8.55 -17.45
CA PRO A 115 12.39 -8.63 -16.83
C PRO A 115 12.21 -9.77 -15.82
N TYR A 116 13.20 -10.64 -15.65
CA TYR A 116 12.98 -12.00 -15.13
C TYR A 116 12.94 -12.12 -13.60
N TYR A 117 13.64 -11.24 -12.89
CA TYR A 117 13.91 -11.42 -11.45
C TYR A 117 13.08 -10.50 -10.56
N LEU A 118 12.84 -9.25 -10.99
CA LEU A 118 12.17 -8.27 -10.14
C LEU A 118 10.71 -8.69 -9.89
N ARG A 119 10.34 -8.77 -8.62
CA ARG A 119 9.01 -9.13 -8.10
C ARG A 119 8.34 -7.97 -7.40
N GLU A 120 9.10 -7.12 -6.73
CA GLU A 120 8.57 -5.95 -6.00
C GLU A 120 9.27 -4.68 -6.49
N LEU A 121 8.46 -3.69 -6.87
CA LEU A 121 8.92 -2.36 -7.25
C LEU A 121 8.11 -1.30 -6.48
N GLN A 122 8.78 -0.54 -5.62
CA GLN A 122 8.15 0.53 -4.83
C GLN A 122 8.66 1.90 -5.29
N LEU A 123 7.80 2.69 -5.91
CA LEU A 123 8.08 4.04 -6.42
C LEU A 123 7.15 5.10 -5.80
N SER A 124 6.48 4.79 -4.69
CA SER A 124 5.59 5.70 -3.96
C SER A 124 6.32 6.98 -3.49
N ASP A 125 5.61 8.07 -3.21
CA ASP A 125 6.18 9.39 -2.89
C ASP A 125 7.20 9.95 -3.94
N ASN A 126 6.93 9.81 -5.24
CA ASN A 126 7.68 10.42 -6.35
C ASN A 126 6.74 11.22 -7.28
N LYS A 127 7.28 12.16 -8.05
CA LYS A 127 6.48 12.93 -9.04
C LYS A 127 6.67 12.36 -10.43
N LEU A 128 6.14 11.15 -10.66
CA LEU A 128 6.40 10.38 -11.87
C LEU A 128 5.77 11.01 -13.12
N GLN A 129 4.69 11.79 -12.96
CA GLN A 129 3.84 12.30 -14.04
C GLN A 129 3.19 11.17 -14.87
N ASP A 130 2.16 11.52 -15.64
CA ASP A 130 1.43 10.56 -16.49
C ASP A 130 2.35 9.89 -17.53
N SER A 131 3.31 10.63 -18.08
CA SER A 131 4.30 10.12 -19.03
C SER A 131 5.20 9.06 -18.40
N GLY A 132 5.67 9.27 -17.16
CA GLY A 132 6.46 8.31 -16.42
C GLY A 132 5.68 7.04 -16.06
N VAL A 133 4.45 7.20 -15.58
CA VAL A 133 3.54 6.07 -15.28
C VAL A 133 3.25 5.27 -16.56
N LYS A 134 3.05 5.93 -17.69
CA LYS A 134 2.86 5.26 -18.99
C LYS A 134 4.04 4.39 -19.38
N LEU A 135 5.28 4.89 -19.24
CA LEU A 135 6.48 4.11 -19.56
C LEU A 135 6.61 2.84 -18.71
N LEU A 136 6.24 2.91 -17.44
CA LEU A 136 6.19 1.76 -16.53
C LEU A 136 5.02 0.83 -16.87
N SER A 137 3.87 1.39 -17.26
CA SER A 137 2.69 0.63 -17.70
C SER A 137 3.01 -0.20 -18.95
N ASP A 138 3.71 0.36 -19.93
CA ASP A 138 4.18 -0.36 -21.12
C ASP A 138 5.08 -1.56 -20.76
N PHE A 139 5.80 -1.51 -19.63
CA PHE A 139 6.57 -2.66 -19.12
C PHE A 139 5.66 -3.72 -18.50
N LEU A 140 4.62 -3.32 -17.76
CA LEU A 140 3.64 -4.24 -17.19
C LEU A 140 2.87 -5.02 -18.27
N GLU A 141 2.63 -4.42 -19.44
CA GLU A 141 2.02 -5.10 -20.60
C GLU A 141 2.88 -6.25 -21.18
N SER A 142 4.17 -6.28 -20.85
CA SER A 142 5.08 -7.30 -21.36
C SER A 142 4.75 -8.69 -20.77
N PRO A 143 4.63 -9.75 -21.58
CA PRO A 143 4.39 -11.11 -21.08
C PRO A 143 5.57 -11.67 -20.25
N TYR A 144 6.73 -11.01 -20.33
CA TYR A 144 7.91 -11.35 -19.56
C TYR A 144 7.93 -10.69 -18.18
N CYS A 145 7.07 -9.69 -17.93
CA CYS A 145 6.98 -9.04 -16.64
C CYS A 145 6.63 -10.06 -15.55
N LYS A 146 7.42 -10.07 -14.48
CA LYS A 146 7.27 -10.97 -13.33
C LYS A 146 6.94 -10.25 -12.02
N LEU A 147 6.65 -8.94 -12.10
CA LEU A 147 6.24 -8.15 -10.95
C LEU A 147 4.97 -8.72 -10.32
N GLU A 148 5.03 -8.86 -9.00
CA GLU A 148 3.95 -9.33 -8.13
C GLU A 148 3.43 -8.19 -7.26
N THR A 149 4.30 -7.25 -6.89
CA THR A 149 3.96 -6.08 -6.07
C THR A 149 4.46 -4.81 -6.75
N LEU A 150 3.58 -3.82 -6.89
CA LEU A 150 3.90 -2.52 -7.46
C LEU A 150 3.33 -1.39 -6.60
N GLY A 151 4.20 -0.47 -6.17
CA GLY A 151 3.82 0.80 -5.57
C GLY A 151 4.10 1.96 -6.50
N LEU A 152 3.10 2.78 -6.81
CA LEU A 152 3.25 3.95 -7.69
C LEU A 152 2.73 5.23 -7.07
N SER A 153 3.42 6.30 -7.42
CA SER A 153 2.96 7.66 -7.17
C SER A 153 2.25 8.24 -8.38
N GLU A 154 1.18 9.01 -8.16
CA GLU A 154 0.32 9.67 -9.11
C GLU A 154 -0.48 8.70 -10.00
N ILE A 155 -1.82 8.80 -9.90
CA ILE A 155 -2.79 8.01 -10.66
C ILE A 155 -2.92 8.66 -12.05
N GLY A 156 -1.94 8.39 -12.93
CA GLY A 156 -2.03 8.57 -14.38
C GLY A 156 -2.73 7.37 -15.05
N CYS A 157 -3.91 7.02 -14.53
CA CYS A 157 -4.59 5.73 -14.69
C CYS A 157 -5.34 5.48 -16.00
N SER A 158 -5.05 6.18 -17.10
CA SER A 158 -5.43 5.62 -18.41
C SER A 158 -4.46 4.52 -18.85
N SER A 159 -3.15 4.75 -18.68
CA SER A 159 -2.11 3.82 -19.12
C SER A 159 -1.92 2.67 -18.14
N LEU A 160 -1.98 2.93 -16.83
CA LEU A 160 -1.95 1.85 -15.83
C LEU A 160 -3.18 0.94 -15.98
N ALA A 161 -4.36 1.52 -16.22
CA ALA A 161 -5.55 0.74 -16.51
C ALA A 161 -5.39 -0.08 -17.80
N SER A 162 -4.91 0.49 -18.91
CA SER A 162 -4.69 -0.34 -20.12
C SER A 162 -3.75 -1.51 -19.86
N ALA A 163 -2.69 -1.28 -19.07
CA ALA A 163 -1.74 -2.34 -18.72
C ALA A 163 -2.33 -3.43 -17.83
N LEU A 164 -3.13 -3.03 -16.84
CA LEU A 164 -3.85 -3.96 -15.99
C LEU A 164 -4.97 -4.71 -16.76
N LYS A 165 -5.45 -4.16 -17.87
CA LYS A 165 -6.44 -4.80 -18.74
C LYS A 165 -5.82 -5.83 -19.67
N SER A 166 -4.65 -5.51 -20.22
CA SER A 166 -4.02 -6.32 -21.26
C SER A 166 -3.43 -7.60 -20.68
N TYR A 167 -2.60 -7.55 -19.63
CA TYR A 167 -2.01 -8.74 -18.99
C TYR A 167 -1.26 -8.40 -17.69
N PRO A 168 -1.83 -8.60 -16.50
CA PRO A 168 -1.01 -8.73 -15.30
C PRO A 168 -1.33 -10.03 -14.57
N SER A 169 -1.16 -11.19 -15.22
CA SER A 169 -1.44 -12.49 -14.57
C SER A 169 -0.56 -12.76 -13.33
N HIS A 170 0.49 -11.95 -13.13
CA HIS A 170 1.43 -12.06 -12.03
C HIS A 170 1.28 -10.98 -10.94
N LEU A 171 0.67 -9.82 -11.22
CA LEU A 171 0.53 -8.75 -10.24
C LEU A 171 -0.54 -9.13 -9.21
N LYS A 172 -0.14 -9.23 -7.95
CA LYS A 172 -0.97 -9.62 -6.80
C LYS A 172 -1.29 -8.43 -5.91
N GLU A 173 -0.38 -7.47 -5.83
CA GLU A 173 -0.47 -6.34 -4.91
C GLU A 173 -0.21 -5.04 -5.68
N LEU A 174 -1.14 -4.10 -5.54
CA LEU A 174 -1.04 -2.78 -6.15
C LEU A 174 -1.25 -1.74 -5.06
N ASP A 175 -0.17 -1.04 -4.70
CA ASP A 175 -0.18 0.07 -3.76
C ASP A 175 -0.22 1.38 -4.53
N LEU A 176 -1.34 2.08 -4.41
CA LEU A 176 -1.57 3.43 -4.93
C LEU A 176 -1.88 4.38 -3.77
N SER A 177 -1.43 4.07 -2.57
CA SER A 177 -1.59 4.91 -1.39
C SER A 177 -0.68 6.15 -1.44
N TYR A 178 -1.02 7.18 -0.67
CA TYR A 178 -0.28 8.45 -0.59
C TYR A 178 -0.11 9.15 -1.93
N ASN A 179 -0.96 8.81 -2.88
CA ASN A 179 -1.19 9.59 -4.06
C ASN A 179 -1.98 10.80 -3.61
N ARG A 180 -1.28 11.91 -3.36
CA ARG A 180 -1.96 13.21 -3.38
C ARG A 180 -2.53 13.35 -4.77
N LEU A 181 -3.78 12.93 -4.97
CA LEU A 181 -4.64 13.41 -6.04
C LEU A 181 -4.53 14.92 -5.89
N GLN A 182 -3.71 15.55 -6.73
CA GLN A 182 -3.39 16.97 -6.62
C GLN A 182 -4.64 17.76 -7.01
N VAL A 183 -5.68 17.73 -6.17
CA VAL A 183 -6.48 18.92 -5.96
C VAL A 183 -5.54 19.82 -5.19
N GLN A 184 -4.73 20.59 -5.91
CA GLN A 184 -3.95 21.66 -5.31
C GLN A 184 -4.91 22.53 -4.50
N ARG A 185 -4.92 22.36 -3.17
CA ARG A 185 -5.28 23.45 -2.25
C ARG A 185 -4.11 24.42 -2.20
N GLU A 186 -3.66 24.88 -3.36
CA GLU A 186 -2.92 26.12 -3.46
C GLU A 186 -3.98 27.21 -3.52
N ALA A 187 -3.98 28.08 -2.52
CA ALA A 187 -4.80 29.27 -2.49
C ALA A 187 -4.36 30.20 -3.63
N ALA A 188 -4.85 29.98 -4.84
CA ALA A 188 -4.71 30.89 -5.96
C ALA A 188 -5.85 30.69 -6.97
N VAL A 189 -6.39 31.82 -7.39
CA VAL A 189 -7.49 31.99 -8.32
C VAL A 189 -7.19 31.30 -9.66
N GLY A 190 -8.04 30.35 -10.05
CA GLY A 190 -8.16 29.87 -11.43
C GLY A 190 -7.40 28.58 -11.76
N PHE A 191 -8.05 27.43 -11.57
CA PHE A 191 -7.72 26.20 -12.30
C PHE A 191 -8.92 25.72 -13.13
N SER A 192 -8.60 25.25 -14.33
CA SER A 192 -9.52 24.69 -15.34
C SER A 192 -10.16 23.39 -14.85
N ALA A 193 -11.43 23.18 -15.21
CA ALA A 193 -12.19 21.94 -14.96
C ALA A 193 -11.47 20.67 -15.49
N GLU A 194 -10.53 20.80 -16.44
CA GLU A 194 -9.77 19.68 -17.01
C GLU A 194 -8.90 18.93 -15.98
N SER A 195 -8.33 19.60 -14.98
CA SER A 195 -7.46 18.94 -13.99
C SER A 195 -8.24 18.08 -13.00
N ILE A 196 -9.48 18.47 -12.68
CA ILE A 196 -10.39 17.68 -11.84
C ILE A 196 -10.91 16.47 -12.65
N LEU A 197 -11.29 16.71 -13.91
CA LEU A 197 -11.75 15.67 -14.84
C LEU A 197 -10.69 14.60 -15.13
N LEU A 198 -9.41 14.97 -15.25
CA LEU A 198 -8.33 14.00 -15.48
C LEU A 198 -8.21 13.00 -14.32
N SER A 199 -8.27 13.44 -13.07
CA SER A 199 -8.23 12.54 -11.90
C SER A 199 -9.45 11.60 -11.82
N GLU A 200 -10.63 12.06 -12.25
CA GLU A 200 -11.88 11.31 -12.24
C GLU A 200 -11.93 10.27 -13.37
N ILE A 201 -11.57 10.66 -14.61
CA ILE A 201 -11.47 9.75 -15.77
C ILE A 201 -10.43 8.67 -15.50
N SER A 202 -9.34 9.04 -14.82
CA SER A 202 -8.24 8.18 -14.41
C SER A 202 -8.70 7.10 -13.41
N CYS A 203 -9.42 7.46 -12.35
CA CYS A 203 -10.00 6.49 -11.42
C CYS A 203 -11.12 5.64 -12.05
N CYS A 204 -11.95 6.22 -12.93
CA CYS A 204 -12.96 5.48 -13.69
C CYS A 204 -12.32 4.41 -14.59
N SER A 205 -11.20 4.75 -15.24
CA SER A 205 -10.45 3.83 -16.08
C SER A 205 -9.87 2.68 -15.26
N LEU A 206 -9.25 2.98 -14.11
CA LEU A 206 -8.76 1.96 -13.18
C LEU A 206 -9.88 1.04 -12.71
N ALA A 207 -11.01 1.61 -12.25
CA ALA A 207 -12.17 0.82 -11.80
C ALA A 207 -12.75 -0.05 -12.92
N SER A 208 -12.86 0.47 -14.15
CA SER A 208 -13.35 -0.29 -15.30
C SER A 208 -12.46 -1.48 -15.67
N VAL A 209 -11.15 -1.35 -15.44
CA VAL A 209 -10.18 -2.40 -15.73
C VAL A 209 -10.16 -3.44 -14.62
N LEU A 210 -10.17 -2.99 -13.37
CA LEU A 210 -10.33 -3.84 -12.21
C LEU A 210 -11.62 -4.68 -12.30
N ARG A 211 -12.72 -4.12 -12.86
CA ARG A 211 -13.96 -4.85 -13.19
C ARG A 211 -13.75 -5.97 -14.22
N SER A 212 -12.87 -5.78 -15.19
CA SER A 212 -12.67 -6.72 -16.31
C SER A 212 -11.71 -7.89 -16.01
N ASN A 213 -10.82 -7.76 -15.02
CA ASN A 213 -9.81 -8.78 -14.68
C ASN A 213 -9.69 -9.05 -13.15
N PRO A 214 -10.76 -9.48 -12.47
CA PRO A 214 -10.80 -9.53 -11.00
C PRO A 214 -10.03 -10.68 -10.33
N SER A 215 -9.47 -11.65 -11.07
CA SER A 215 -9.01 -12.92 -10.48
C SER A 215 -7.57 -12.96 -9.94
N HIS A 216 -6.74 -11.93 -10.19
CA HIS A 216 -5.30 -11.99 -9.89
C HIS A 216 -4.85 -11.02 -8.79
N LEU A 217 -5.43 -9.83 -8.72
CA LEU A 217 -5.11 -8.85 -7.69
C LEU A 217 -5.74 -9.29 -6.37
N ARG A 218 -4.91 -9.48 -5.35
CA ARG A 218 -5.31 -9.89 -4.00
C ARG A 218 -5.45 -8.71 -3.05
N GLU A 219 -4.68 -7.67 -3.31
CA GLU A 219 -4.57 -6.49 -2.47
C GLU A 219 -4.55 -5.23 -3.32
N LEU A 220 -5.39 -4.28 -2.92
CA LEU A 220 -5.44 -2.94 -3.48
C LEU A 220 -5.44 -1.96 -2.30
N ASP A 221 -4.39 -1.14 -2.24
CA ASP A 221 -4.29 -0.03 -1.29
C ASP A 221 -4.47 1.30 -2.01
N LEU A 222 -5.51 2.03 -1.62
CA LEU A 222 -5.82 3.37 -2.11
C LEU A 222 -5.73 4.41 -1.00
N GLY A 223 -5.08 4.08 0.11
CA GLY A 223 -5.05 4.92 1.29
C GLY A 223 -4.51 6.33 1.06
N GLU A 224 -4.98 7.30 1.83
CA GLU A 224 -4.51 8.68 1.90
C GLU A 224 -4.68 9.43 0.56
N ASN A 225 -5.68 9.00 -0.23
CA ASN A 225 -6.19 9.66 -1.44
C ASN A 225 -7.52 10.36 -1.13
N GLU A 226 -7.71 11.64 -1.49
CA GLU A 226 -9.04 12.27 -1.41
C GLU A 226 -9.99 11.70 -2.49
N LEU A 227 -10.76 10.67 -2.15
CA LEU A 227 -11.67 10.00 -3.08
C LEU A 227 -13.06 10.65 -3.05
N GLN A 228 -13.63 10.88 -4.23
CA GLN A 228 -15.04 11.26 -4.36
C GLN A 228 -15.96 10.04 -4.21
N ASP A 229 -17.21 10.26 -3.80
CA ASP A 229 -18.20 9.19 -3.62
C ASP A 229 -18.44 8.34 -4.88
N SER A 230 -18.40 8.96 -6.06
CA SER A 230 -18.53 8.28 -7.35
C SER A 230 -17.39 7.29 -7.62
N VAL A 231 -16.17 7.65 -7.23
CA VAL A 231 -15.00 6.77 -7.34
C VAL A 231 -15.12 5.62 -6.34
N VAL A 232 -15.52 5.90 -5.10
CA VAL A 232 -15.75 4.85 -4.10
C VAL A 232 -16.83 3.89 -4.56
N GLU A 233 -17.93 4.37 -5.13
CA GLU A 233 -18.99 3.52 -5.71
C GLU A 233 -18.44 2.56 -6.77
N LEU A 234 -17.64 3.07 -7.71
CA LEU A 234 -17.00 2.26 -8.75
C LEU A 234 -16.00 1.25 -8.16
N LEU A 235 -15.22 1.64 -7.16
CA LEU A 235 -14.30 0.74 -6.45
C LEU A 235 -15.01 -0.33 -5.65
N CYS A 236 -16.20 -0.03 -5.13
CA CYS A 236 -17.00 -0.96 -4.36
C CYS A 236 -17.43 -2.17 -5.21
N GLU A 237 -17.61 -2.01 -6.53
CA GLU A 237 -17.81 -3.13 -7.45
C GLU A 237 -16.63 -4.12 -7.48
N PHE A 238 -15.45 -3.72 -7.00
CA PHE A 238 -14.20 -4.50 -6.95
C PHE A 238 -13.99 -5.28 -5.64
N LEU A 239 -14.97 -5.34 -4.72
CA LEU A 239 -14.88 -6.16 -3.50
C LEU A 239 -14.88 -7.69 -3.74
N GLN A 240 -14.21 -8.15 -4.80
CA GLN A 240 -13.87 -9.53 -5.10
C GLN A 240 -12.43 -9.89 -4.66
N SER A 241 -11.65 -8.91 -4.21
CA SER A 241 -10.33 -9.15 -3.61
C SER A 241 -10.44 -9.56 -2.13
N PRO A 242 -9.57 -10.48 -1.65
CA PRO A 242 -9.54 -10.84 -0.24
C PRO A 242 -9.06 -9.71 0.66
N ASN A 243 -8.18 -8.82 0.18
CA ASN A 243 -7.66 -7.70 0.95
C ASN A 243 -8.04 -6.39 0.27
N PHE A 244 -8.62 -5.47 1.04
CA PHE A 244 -9.02 -4.17 0.54
C PHE A 244 -8.72 -3.06 1.55
N ALA A 245 -7.98 -2.05 1.09
CA ALA A 245 -7.59 -0.92 1.90
C ALA A 245 -7.96 0.41 1.26
N ILE A 246 -8.76 1.18 1.99
CA ILE A 246 -9.08 2.57 1.70
C ILE A 246 -8.88 3.36 3.01
N CYS A 247 -7.66 3.51 3.50
CA CYS A 247 -7.40 4.25 4.75
C CYS A 247 -7.30 5.76 4.48
N GLY A 248 -7.85 6.64 5.31
CA GLY A 248 -7.55 8.09 5.17
C GLY A 248 -8.04 8.75 3.88
N CYS A 249 -9.10 8.22 3.24
CA CYS A 249 -9.59 8.71 1.95
C CYS A 249 -10.76 9.70 2.03
N SER A 250 -11.01 10.26 3.21
CA SER A 250 -12.11 11.19 3.45
C SER A 250 -13.51 10.66 3.07
N LEU A 251 -13.76 9.37 3.31
CA LEU A 251 -15.06 8.75 3.00
C LEU A 251 -16.23 9.51 3.63
N SER A 252 -17.20 9.90 2.79
CA SER A 252 -18.46 10.51 3.24
C SER A 252 -19.47 9.44 3.71
N GLU A 253 -20.62 9.87 4.20
CA GLU A 253 -21.74 8.96 4.53
C GLU A 253 -22.28 8.20 3.29
N ILE A 254 -22.24 8.84 2.12
CA ILE A 254 -22.62 8.23 0.84
C ILE A 254 -21.61 7.14 0.49
N SER A 255 -20.31 7.45 0.54
CA SER A 255 -19.22 6.47 0.38
C SER A 255 -19.39 5.26 1.32
N CYS A 256 -19.70 5.49 2.59
CA CYS A 256 -19.92 4.41 3.56
C CYS A 256 -21.13 3.53 3.20
N SER A 257 -22.19 4.14 2.67
CA SER A 257 -23.40 3.43 2.21
C SER A 257 -23.13 2.59 0.97
N ASN A 258 -22.35 3.12 0.03
CA ASN A 258 -21.90 2.41 -1.17
C ASN A 258 -21.02 1.22 -0.79
N LEU A 259 -20.05 1.43 0.10
CA LEU A 259 -19.19 0.37 0.63
C LEU A 259 -19.99 -0.73 1.31
N ALA A 260 -20.93 -0.39 2.19
CA ALA A 260 -21.79 -1.35 2.85
C ALA A 260 -22.62 -2.17 1.83
N SER A 261 -23.21 -1.52 0.82
CA SER A 261 -24.02 -2.17 -0.21
C SER A 261 -23.20 -3.16 -1.05
N ALA A 262 -21.95 -2.82 -1.33
CA ALA A 262 -21.09 -3.70 -2.11
C ALA A 262 -20.51 -4.87 -1.29
N LEU A 263 -20.21 -4.66 0.00
CA LEU A 263 -19.88 -5.74 0.92
C LEU A 263 -21.03 -6.77 1.00
N TRP A 264 -22.27 -6.28 0.99
CA TRP A 264 -23.47 -7.13 0.94
C TRP A 264 -23.60 -7.92 -0.36
N SER A 265 -23.18 -7.34 -1.48
CA SER A 265 -23.28 -7.95 -2.81
C SER A 265 -22.21 -9.03 -3.03
N ASN A 266 -21.03 -8.89 -2.41
CA ASN A 266 -19.89 -9.80 -2.59
C ASN A 266 -19.27 -10.28 -1.25
N PRO A 267 -20.03 -10.99 -0.39
CA PRO A 267 -19.62 -11.24 0.99
C PRO A 267 -18.52 -12.30 1.17
N PHE A 268 -18.22 -13.08 0.13
CA PHE A 268 -17.45 -14.33 0.26
C PHE A 268 -15.94 -14.18 0.13
N TYR A 269 -15.46 -13.14 -0.55
CA TYR A 269 -14.05 -13.00 -0.88
C TYR A 269 -13.27 -12.25 0.18
N LEU A 270 -13.85 -11.19 0.74
CA LEU A 270 -13.16 -10.26 1.63
C LEU A 270 -12.77 -10.92 2.97
N ARG A 271 -11.47 -10.94 3.23
CA ARG A 271 -10.83 -11.41 4.46
C ARG A 271 -10.30 -10.26 5.29
N GLU A 272 -9.76 -9.23 4.65
CA GLU A 272 -9.20 -8.07 5.35
C GLU A 272 -9.78 -6.76 4.82
N LEU A 273 -10.28 -5.95 5.75
CA LEU A 273 -10.84 -4.63 5.46
C LEU A 273 -10.16 -3.56 6.31
N GLN A 274 -9.51 -2.62 5.63
CA GLN A 274 -8.74 -1.54 6.22
C GLN A 274 -9.40 -0.20 5.89
N LEU A 275 -10.04 0.41 6.88
CA LEU A 275 -10.75 1.70 6.73
C LEU A 275 -10.28 2.75 7.72
N SER A 276 -9.15 2.51 8.38
CA SER A 276 -8.56 3.41 9.36
C SER A 276 -8.39 4.83 8.80
N SER A 277 -8.40 5.84 9.66
CA SER A 277 -8.29 7.26 9.31
C SER A 277 -9.44 7.83 8.45
N ASN A 278 -10.56 7.12 8.28
CA ASN A 278 -11.78 7.70 7.70
C ASN A 278 -12.78 8.10 8.76
N LYS A 279 -13.44 9.26 8.60
CA LYS A 279 -14.47 9.75 9.54
C LYS A 279 -15.81 9.01 9.38
N LEU A 280 -15.79 7.68 9.55
CA LEU A 280 -16.95 6.80 9.43
C LEU A 280 -18.06 7.16 10.43
N GLN A 281 -17.68 7.62 11.63
CA GLN A 281 -18.58 7.87 12.74
C GLN A 281 -19.39 6.61 13.13
N ASP A 282 -20.32 6.74 14.06
CA ASP A 282 -21.16 5.62 14.51
C ASP A 282 -22.15 5.15 13.43
N SER A 283 -22.57 6.03 12.49
CA SER A 283 -23.47 5.67 11.39
C SER A 283 -22.79 4.75 10.38
N GLY A 284 -21.56 5.06 9.95
CA GLY A 284 -20.78 4.21 9.05
C GLY A 284 -20.50 2.83 9.65
N VAL A 285 -20.15 2.77 10.94
CA VAL A 285 -19.93 1.47 11.61
C VAL A 285 -21.23 0.68 11.77
N LYS A 286 -22.38 1.32 11.98
CA LYS A 286 -23.68 0.60 11.98
C LYS A 286 -23.97 -0.06 10.64
N LEU A 287 -23.64 0.60 9.52
CA LEU A 287 -23.77 0.02 8.18
C LEU A 287 -22.84 -1.19 8.02
N LEU A 288 -21.58 -1.09 8.42
CA LEU A 288 -20.64 -2.23 8.42
C LEU A 288 -21.11 -3.37 9.34
N CYS A 289 -21.68 -3.05 10.50
CA CYS A 289 -22.23 -4.03 11.42
C CYS A 289 -23.40 -4.82 10.81
N SER A 290 -24.19 -4.20 9.91
CA SER A 290 -25.24 -4.94 9.18
C SER A 290 -24.64 -6.07 8.34
N PHE A 291 -23.49 -5.84 7.70
CA PHE A 291 -22.74 -6.83 6.94
C PHE A 291 -22.10 -7.89 7.85
N LEU A 292 -21.48 -7.50 8.97
CA LEU A 292 -20.87 -8.44 9.93
C LEU A 292 -21.88 -9.46 10.52
N ARG A 293 -23.16 -9.07 10.62
CA ARG A 293 -24.26 -9.95 11.05
C ARG A 293 -24.61 -11.02 10.01
N SER A 294 -24.27 -10.80 8.74
CA SER A 294 -24.58 -11.74 7.67
C SER A 294 -23.82 -13.04 7.87
N SER A 295 -24.51 -14.18 7.78
CA SER A 295 -23.90 -15.51 7.85
C SER A 295 -22.90 -15.78 6.73
N SER A 296 -22.95 -14.99 5.65
CA SER A 296 -22.04 -15.09 4.52
C SER A 296 -20.72 -14.33 4.74
N CYS A 297 -20.62 -13.49 5.78
CA CYS A 297 -19.43 -12.69 6.05
C CYS A 297 -18.24 -13.59 6.41
N ARG A 298 -17.15 -13.47 5.65
CA ARG A 298 -15.90 -14.24 5.83
C ARG A 298 -14.72 -13.39 6.34
N LEU A 299 -15.00 -12.16 6.77
CA LEU A 299 -13.99 -11.19 7.21
C LEU A 299 -13.24 -11.72 8.44
N GLU A 300 -11.92 -11.69 8.37
CA GLU A 300 -10.96 -12.15 9.39
C GLU A 300 -10.29 -10.97 10.09
N THR A 301 -10.03 -9.87 9.37
CA THR A 301 -9.39 -8.66 9.90
C THR A 301 -10.22 -7.42 9.57
N LEU A 302 -10.53 -6.62 10.59
CA LEU A 302 -11.20 -5.33 10.45
C LEU A 302 -10.42 -4.25 11.19
N ARG A 303 -9.96 -3.21 10.47
CA ARG A 303 -9.28 -2.07 11.08
C ARG A 303 -10.02 -0.77 10.86
N LEU A 304 -10.30 -0.10 11.97
CA LEU A 304 -11.08 1.13 12.08
C LEU A 304 -10.39 2.13 13.03
N SER A 305 -9.06 2.18 13.01
CA SER A 305 -8.30 3.11 13.84
C SER A 305 -8.59 4.54 13.40
N TYR A 306 -8.72 5.49 14.34
CA TYR A 306 -8.97 6.90 14.04
C TYR A 306 -10.20 7.14 13.14
N CYS A 307 -11.34 6.50 13.47
CA CYS A 307 -12.57 6.56 12.67
C CYS A 307 -13.70 7.43 13.26
N SER A 308 -13.40 8.21 14.30
CA SER A 308 -14.40 8.99 15.08
C SER A 308 -15.47 8.13 15.75
N LEU A 309 -15.09 6.95 16.26
CA LEU A 309 -16.01 6.00 16.87
C LEU A 309 -16.29 6.32 18.34
N SER A 310 -17.52 6.03 18.79
CA SER A 310 -17.96 6.18 20.18
C SER A 310 -18.42 4.85 20.81
N GLU A 311 -18.94 4.92 22.04
CA GLU A 311 -19.58 3.78 22.72
C GLU A 311 -20.74 3.15 21.92
N ILE A 312 -21.40 3.92 21.04
CA ILE A 312 -22.46 3.44 20.16
C ILE A 312 -21.90 2.45 19.13
N SER A 313 -20.72 2.73 18.58
CA SER A 313 -20.00 1.81 17.70
C SER A 313 -19.62 0.52 18.42
N CYS A 314 -19.11 0.61 19.66
CA CYS A 314 -18.79 -0.57 20.47
C CYS A 314 -20.01 -1.46 20.68
N SER A 315 -21.15 -0.88 21.04
CA SER A 315 -22.41 -1.62 21.20
C SER A 315 -22.84 -2.32 19.91
N SER A 316 -22.73 -1.62 18.79
CA SER A 316 -23.10 -2.15 17.46
C SER A 316 -22.18 -3.31 17.05
N LEU A 317 -20.87 -3.16 17.22
CA LEU A 317 -19.86 -4.18 16.93
C LEU A 317 -20.04 -5.40 17.83
N ALA A 318 -20.13 -5.21 19.15
CA ALA A 318 -20.35 -6.32 20.10
C ALA A 318 -21.63 -7.10 19.77
N SER A 319 -22.71 -6.40 19.43
CA SER A 319 -23.97 -7.03 19.02
C SER A 319 -23.85 -7.81 17.71
N ALA A 320 -23.15 -7.26 16.71
CA ALA A 320 -22.95 -7.92 15.42
C ALA A 320 -22.12 -9.20 15.58
N LEU A 321 -21.00 -9.12 16.30
CA LEU A 321 -20.09 -10.24 16.56
C LEU A 321 -20.70 -11.31 17.48
N LYS A 322 -21.64 -10.95 18.37
CA LYS A 322 -22.43 -11.95 19.13
C LYS A 322 -23.42 -12.71 18.24
N SER A 323 -24.06 -12.02 17.29
CA SER A 323 -25.11 -12.61 16.46
C SER A 323 -24.61 -13.55 15.37
N ASN A 324 -23.39 -13.32 14.89
CA ASN A 324 -22.69 -14.22 14.00
C ASN A 324 -21.32 -14.47 14.63
N PRO A 325 -20.97 -15.69 15.09
CA PRO A 325 -19.60 -16.04 15.49
C PRO A 325 -18.70 -15.91 14.27
N SER A 326 -18.31 -14.66 14.01
CA SER A 326 -17.72 -14.23 12.78
C SER A 326 -16.39 -14.95 12.57
N HIS A 327 -15.90 -14.93 11.34
CA HIS A 327 -14.53 -15.34 11.06
C HIS A 327 -13.51 -14.33 11.60
N LEU A 328 -13.96 -13.25 12.26
CA LEU A 328 -13.11 -12.14 12.68
C LEU A 328 -12.17 -12.59 13.79
N ARG A 329 -10.88 -12.55 13.48
CA ARG A 329 -9.76 -12.85 14.38
C ARG A 329 -9.09 -11.59 14.87
N GLU A 330 -9.01 -10.55 14.04
CA GLU A 330 -8.38 -9.28 14.41
C GLU A 330 -9.34 -8.10 14.28
N LEU A 331 -9.44 -7.30 15.35
CA LEU A 331 -10.19 -6.05 15.39
C LEU A 331 -9.30 -4.92 15.92
N GLU A 332 -9.08 -3.90 15.10
CA GLU A 332 -8.28 -2.72 15.44
C GLU A 332 -9.18 -1.49 15.56
N LEU A 333 -9.25 -0.89 16.75
CA LEU A 333 -10.08 0.26 17.09
C LEU A 333 -9.30 1.41 17.73
N SER A 334 -7.97 1.37 17.68
CA SER A 334 -7.08 2.39 18.26
C SER A 334 -7.46 3.82 17.86
N TYR A 335 -7.06 4.80 18.67
CA TYR A 335 -7.30 6.22 18.41
C TYR A 335 -8.78 6.61 18.22
N ASN A 336 -9.69 5.95 18.94
CA ASN A 336 -11.13 6.28 18.97
C ASN A 336 -11.61 6.67 20.38
N SER A 337 -12.77 7.33 20.44
CA SER A 337 -13.37 7.84 21.69
C SER A 337 -14.40 6.86 22.26
N LEU A 338 -13.97 5.62 22.54
CA LEU A 338 -14.86 4.50 22.85
C LEU A 338 -15.52 4.57 24.23
N LYS A 339 -14.90 5.29 25.19
CA LYS A 339 -15.28 5.33 26.62
C LYS A 339 -15.23 3.97 27.33
N ASP A 340 -15.18 3.99 28.66
CA ASP A 340 -15.17 2.77 29.49
C ASP A 340 -16.43 1.91 29.26
N SER A 341 -17.59 2.55 29.09
CA SER A 341 -18.86 1.90 28.81
C SER A 341 -18.84 1.11 27.50
N GLY A 342 -18.27 1.68 26.43
CA GLY A 342 -18.13 1.01 25.14
C GLY A 342 -17.15 -0.15 25.20
N VAL A 343 -15.97 0.06 25.80
CA VAL A 343 -14.95 -1.00 25.96
C VAL A 343 -15.50 -2.18 26.78
N LYS A 344 -16.27 -1.90 27.84
CA LYS A 344 -16.93 -2.95 28.64
C LYS A 344 -17.84 -3.85 27.80
N LEU A 345 -18.61 -3.29 26.85
CA LEU A 345 -19.46 -4.08 25.96
C LEU A 345 -18.65 -4.99 25.02
N LEU A 346 -17.47 -4.55 24.58
CA LEU A 346 -16.55 -5.37 23.81
C LEU A 346 -15.95 -6.47 24.69
N CYS A 347 -15.52 -6.16 25.91
CA CYS A 347 -15.04 -7.16 26.88
C CYS A 347 -16.11 -8.21 27.18
N ASP A 348 -17.37 -7.82 27.38
CA ASP A 348 -18.49 -8.76 27.57
C ASP A 348 -18.72 -9.68 26.36
N PHE A 349 -18.35 -9.24 25.15
CA PHE A 349 -18.33 -10.09 23.97
C PHE A 349 -17.14 -11.07 23.96
N LEU A 350 -15.94 -10.63 24.38
CA LEU A 350 -14.76 -11.50 24.43
C LEU A 350 -14.95 -12.73 25.33
N HIS A 351 -15.73 -12.59 26.40
CA HIS A 351 -16.08 -13.71 27.29
C HIS A 351 -17.19 -14.62 26.74
N SER A 352 -17.75 -14.32 25.57
CA SER A 352 -18.76 -15.16 24.93
C SER A 352 -18.13 -16.48 24.47
N PRO A 353 -18.79 -17.64 24.66
CA PRO A 353 -18.27 -18.94 24.20
C PRO A 353 -18.11 -19.02 22.68
N ASN A 354 -18.74 -18.09 21.97
CA ASN A 354 -18.74 -17.99 20.51
C ASN A 354 -17.71 -16.97 19.98
N CYS A 355 -16.93 -16.33 20.86
CA CYS A 355 -15.89 -15.39 20.44
C CYS A 355 -14.74 -16.14 19.78
N ARG A 356 -14.31 -15.67 18.60
CA ARG A 356 -13.16 -16.18 17.85
C ARG A 356 -12.05 -15.14 17.67
N LEU A 357 -12.22 -13.99 18.33
CA LEU A 357 -11.27 -12.90 18.21
C LEU A 357 -9.97 -13.29 18.91
N GLU A 358 -8.88 -13.31 18.15
CA GLU A 358 -7.53 -13.60 18.61
C GLU A 358 -6.82 -12.31 19.01
N THR A 359 -7.19 -11.16 18.43
CA THR A 359 -6.52 -9.89 18.68
C THR A 359 -7.51 -8.74 18.69
N LEU A 360 -7.52 -7.98 19.79
CA LEU A 360 -8.21 -6.69 19.92
C LEU A 360 -7.18 -5.61 20.23
N ARG A 361 -7.10 -4.57 19.39
CA ARG A 361 -6.18 -3.44 19.56
C ARG A 361 -6.95 -2.16 19.91
N LEU A 362 -6.58 -1.54 21.02
CA LEU A 362 -7.25 -0.36 21.61
C LEU A 362 -6.25 0.76 21.99
N PHE A 363 -5.15 0.90 21.25
CA PHE A 363 -4.09 1.85 21.57
C PHE A 363 -4.61 3.30 21.52
N LYS A 364 -4.29 4.10 22.54
CA LYS A 364 -4.70 5.51 22.64
C LYS A 364 -6.20 5.77 22.42
N CYS A 365 -7.06 4.82 22.77
CA CYS A 365 -8.49 5.11 22.90
C CYS A 365 -8.74 5.94 24.16
N ILE A 366 -9.75 6.82 24.11
CA ILE A 366 -10.15 7.58 25.30
C ILE A 366 -11.03 6.68 26.19
N PHE A 367 -10.45 6.08 27.23
CA PHE A 367 -11.11 5.34 28.32
C PHE A 367 -10.29 5.52 29.62
N VAL A 368 -10.93 5.50 30.80
CA VAL A 368 -10.40 6.07 32.06
C VAL A 368 -9.96 5.00 33.07
N THR A 369 -10.61 3.82 33.11
CA THR A 369 -10.51 2.95 34.31
C THR A 369 -10.25 1.47 34.07
N ILE A 370 -10.10 1.00 32.84
CA ILE A 370 -9.80 -0.42 32.58
C ILE A 370 -8.28 -0.57 32.52
N PRO A 371 -7.61 -1.16 33.54
CA PRO A 371 -6.19 -1.46 33.45
C PRO A 371 -6.03 -2.46 32.31
N ASP A 372 -5.10 -2.15 31.39
CA ASP A 372 -4.62 -2.99 30.29
C ASP A 372 -5.59 -4.11 29.92
N VAL A 373 -6.44 -3.88 28.90
CA VAL A 373 -7.04 -5.00 28.16
C VAL A 373 -5.85 -5.74 27.54
N VAL A 374 -5.32 -6.68 28.31
CA VAL A 374 -4.28 -7.61 27.94
C VAL A 374 -4.76 -8.27 26.67
N CYS A 375 -3.87 -8.26 25.67
CA CYS A 375 -4.00 -9.08 24.47
C CYS A 375 -4.51 -10.48 24.86
N ILE A 376 -5.55 -10.96 24.18
CA ILE A 376 -5.81 -12.40 24.15
C ILE A 376 -4.62 -13.07 23.46
#